data_AF-A0A660YC66-F1
#
_entry.id   AF-A0A660YC66-F1
#
_cell.length_a   1.000
_cell.length_b   1.000
_cell.length_c   1.000
_cell.angle_alpha   90.00
_cell.angle_beta   90.00
_cell.angle_gamma   90.00
#
_symmetry.space_group_name_H-M   'P 1'
#
loop_
_entity.id
_entity.type
_entity.pdbx_description
1 polymer ?
#
loop_
_entity_poly.entity_id
_entity_poly.type
_entity_poly.pdbx_seq_one_letter_code
_entity_poly.pdbx_strand_id
1 'polypeptide(L)'
;MKVTDELNRIAEEITESYDRYKRTAHLDERPLPSRETVLEVLRDLLRLLFPGYMGKGPPSRRTVKFFVRALVDSIYVRLSEEAEKALLYQGDRSPEECRSIAQESVL
;
A
#
# COMPACT_ATOMS: atom_id res chain seq x y z
N MET A 1 -36.59 23.01 7.13
CA MET A 1 -35.54 22.48 6.24
C MET A 1 -35.18 21.10 6.76
N LYS A 2 -35.32 20.04 5.97
CA LYS A 2 -35.15 18.67 6.46
C LYS A 2 -33.64 18.39 6.55
N VAL A 3 -33.20 17.62 7.55
CA VAL A 3 -31.79 17.26 7.77
C VAL A 3 -31.11 16.72 6.49
N THR A 4 -31.86 16.01 5.66
CA THR A 4 -31.40 15.50 4.35
C THR A 4 -30.97 16.60 3.39
N ASP A 5 -31.70 17.72 3.34
CA ASP A 5 -31.38 18.85 2.45
C ASP A 5 -30.04 19.48 2.86
N GLU A 6 -29.80 19.57 4.17
CA GLU A 6 -28.55 20.10 4.73
C GLU A 6 -27.36 19.18 4.46
N LEU A 7 -27.54 17.85 4.60
CA LEU A 7 -26.50 16.87 4.28
C LEU A 7 -26.12 16.90 2.79
N ASN A 8 -27.09 17.05 1.89
CA ASN A 8 -26.83 17.18 0.46
C ASN A 8 -26.03 18.44 0.15
N ARG A 9 -26.41 19.58 0.75
CA ARG A 9 -25.67 20.84 0.60
C ARG A 9 -24.22 20.70 1.04
N ILE A 10 -23.98 20.10 2.21
CA ILE A 10 -22.61 19.88 2.71
C ILE A 10 -21.82 18.97 1.75
N ALA A 11 -22.43 17.90 1.24
CA ALA A 11 -21.77 17.01 0.29
C ALA A 11 -21.39 17.71 -1.02
N GLU A 12 -22.27 18.56 -1.56
CA GLU A 12 -22.00 19.39 -2.74
C GLU A 12 -20.84 20.36 -2.47
N GLU A 13 -20.88 21.11 -1.37
CA GLU A 13 -19.82 22.06 -1.00
C GLU A 13 -18.45 21.37 -0.82
N ILE A 14 -18.42 20.18 -0.21
CA ILE A 14 -17.20 19.37 -0.08
C ILE A 14 -16.70 18.91 -1.45
N THR A 15 -17.59 18.46 -2.32
CA THR A 15 -17.21 17.98 -3.66
C THR A 15 -16.66 19.12 -4.52
N GLU A 16 -17.31 20.28 -4.50
CA GLU A 16 -16.81 21.50 -5.15
C GLU A 16 -15.44 21.93 -4.61
N SER A 17 -15.16 21.65 -3.32
CA SER A 17 -13.87 21.96 -2.72
C SER A 17 -12.72 21.14 -3.33
N TYR A 18 -12.99 19.91 -3.82
CA TYR A 18 -11.98 19.08 -4.49
C TYR A 18 -11.52 19.72 -5.81
N ASP A 19 -12.45 20.29 -6.57
CA ASP A 19 -12.13 21.04 -7.80
C ASP A 19 -11.40 22.35 -7.50
N ARG A 20 -11.80 23.04 -6.42
CA ARG A 20 -11.17 24.29 -5.96
C ARG A 20 -9.73 24.05 -5.48
N TYR A 21 -9.49 22.94 -4.78
CA TYR A 21 -8.21 22.59 -4.18
C TYR A 21 -7.65 21.30 -4.76
N LYS A 22 -7.41 21.27 -6.08
CA LYS A 22 -7.01 20.06 -6.83
C LYS A 22 -5.92 19.19 -6.19
N ARG A 23 -4.96 19.78 -5.47
CA ARG A 23 -3.85 19.03 -4.83
C ARG A 23 -4.25 18.24 -3.59
N THR A 24 -5.47 18.43 -3.06
CA THR A 24 -5.98 17.68 -1.91
C THR A 24 -6.78 16.45 -2.31
N ALA A 25 -6.99 16.25 -3.61
CA ALA A 25 -7.73 15.14 -4.16
C ALA A 25 -6.87 14.42 -5.23
N HIS A 26 -7.03 13.11 -5.34
CA HIS A 26 -6.32 12.26 -6.30
C HIS A 26 -7.36 11.40 -7.04
N LEU A 27 -8.22 12.07 -7.81
CA LEU A 27 -9.40 11.48 -8.45
C LEU A 27 -9.07 11.12 -9.90
N ASP A 28 -9.53 9.95 -10.35
CA ASP A 28 -9.29 9.40 -11.71
C ASP A 28 -7.81 9.28 -12.11
N GLU A 29 -6.91 9.31 -11.12
CA GLU A 29 -5.47 9.17 -11.31
C GLU A 29 -4.99 7.74 -11.03
N ARG A 30 -3.72 7.47 -11.34
CA ARG A 30 -3.08 6.18 -11.04
C ARG A 30 -3.07 5.93 -9.53
N PRO A 31 -3.22 4.66 -9.07
CA PRO A 31 -3.24 4.38 -7.65
C PRO A 31 -1.93 4.80 -6.97
N LEU A 32 -2.04 5.55 -5.87
CA LEU A 32 -0.94 5.82 -4.96
C LEU A 32 -0.58 4.55 -4.16
N PRO A 33 0.63 4.48 -3.60
CA PRO A 33 0.98 3.43 -2.65
C PRO A 33 -0.03 3.33 -1.49
N SER A 34 -0.51 2.12 -1.21
CA SER A 34 -1.41 1.87 -0.08
C SER A 34 -0.63 1.88 1.23
N ARG A 35 -1.01 2.81 2.11
CA ARG A 35 -0.46 2.88 3.46
C ARG A 35 -0.72 1.59 4.24
N GLU A 36 -1.90 1.00 4.08
CA GLU A 36 -2.28 -0.25 4.73
C GLU A 36 -1.38 -1.40 4.27
N THR A 37 -1.19 -1.58 2.96
CA THR A 37 -0.30 -2.62 2.41
C THR A 37 1.14 -2.44 2.91
N VAL A 38 1.66 -1.22 2.90
CA VAL A 38 3.02 -0.93 3.39
C VAL A 38 3.16 -1.29 4.88
N LEU A 39 2.17 -0.94 5.71
CA LEU A 39 2.17 -1.31 7.13
C LEU A 39 2.13 -2.82 7.34
N GLU A 40 1.40 -3.56 6.50
CA GLU A 40 1.38 -5.02 6.56
C GLU A 40 2.72 -5.63 6.15
N VAL A 41 3.35 -5.12 5.09
CA VAL A 41 4.70 -5.54 4.68
C VAL A 41 5.70 -5.32 5.81
N LEU A 42 5.67 -4.16 6.46
CA LEU A 42 6.54 -3.87 7.62
C LEU A 42 6.33 -4.85 8.78
N ARG A 43 5.07 -5.19 9.08
CA ARG A 43 4.75 -6.20 10.12
C ARG A 43 5.28 -7.58 9.74
N ASP A 44 5.21 -7.95 8.47
CA ASP A 44 5.69 -9.24 7.99
C ASP A 44 7.23 -9.31 7.95
N LEU A 45 7.91 -8.20 7.64
CA LEU A 45 9.36 -8.08 7.82
C LEU A 45 9.76 -8.29 9.29
N LEU A 46 9.04 -7.69 10.24
CA LEU A 46 9.31 -7.90 11.67
C LEU A 46 9.04 -9.35 12.11
N ARG A 47 8.00 -10.00 11.58
CA ARG A 47 7.74 -11.43 11.81
C ARG A 47 8.84 -12.33 11.23
N LEU A 48 9.43 -11.93 10.10
CA LEU A 48 10.54 -12.63 9.47
C LEU A 48 11.82 -12.51 10.30
N LEU A 49 12.13 -11.31 10.80
CA LEU A 49 13.32 -11.03 11.61
C LEU A 49 13.23 -11.61 13.03
N PHE A 50 12.02 -11.62 13.62
CA PHE A 50 11.79 -12.02 15.00
C PHE A 50 10.69 -13.11 15.09
N PRO A 51 10.91 -14.30 14.51
CA PRO A 51 9.90 -15.35 14.48
C PRO A 51 9.52 -15.78 15.91
N GLY A 52 8.22 -15.68 16.22
CA GLY A 52 7.67 -16.02 17.53
C GLY A 52 7.46 -14.85 18.49
N TYR A 53 7.96 -13.66 18.17
CA TYR A 53 7.67 -12.44 18.96
C TYR A 53 6.38 -11.74 18.51
N MET A 54 5.93 -11.98 17.27
CA MET A 54 4.77 -11.33 16.68
C MET A 54 3.89 -12.35 15.95
N GLY A 55 2.56 -12.18 16.02
CA GLY A 55 1.58 -13.03 15.31
C GLY A 55 0.84 -14.03 16.22
N LYS A 56 0.23 -15.05 15.60
CA LYS A 56 -0.67 -16.01 16.29
C LYS A 56 0.07 -17.09 17.11
N GLY A 57 1.41 -17.14 17.04
CA GLY A 57 2.24 -18.08 17.79
C GLY A 57 3.57 -18.37 17.07
N PRO A 58 4.58 -18.88 17.80
CA PRO A 58 5.89 -19.16 17.21
C PRO A 58 5.83 -20.33 16.22
N PRO A 59 6.52 -20.23 15.06
CA PRO A 59 6.69 -21.38 14.19
C PRO A 59 7.54 -22.45 14.89
N SER A 60 7.22 -23.71 14.66
CA SER A 60 8.05 -24.83 15.12
C SER A 60 9.33 -24.94 14.27
N ARG A 61 10.37 -25.58 14.81
CA ARG A 61 11.59 -25.88 14.01
C ARG A 61 11.30 -26.68 12.74
N ARG A 62 10.23 -27.48 12.71
CA ARG A 62 9.85 -28.28 11.53
C ARG A 62 9.13 -27.44 10.46
N THR A 63 8.48 -26.35 10.86
CA THR A 63 7.62 -25.54 9.99
C THR A 63 8.21 -24.17 9.64
N VAL A 64 9.26 -23.74 10.35
CA VAL A 64 9.88 -22.41 10.19
C VAL A 64 10.33 -22.13 8.75
N LYS A 65 10.80 -23.14 8.01
CA LYS A 65 11.19 -22.97 6.59
C LYS A 65 10.00 -22.56 5.72
N PHE A 66 8.84 -23.18 5.91
CA PHE A 66 7.63 -22.84 5.16
C PHE A 66 7.10 -21.46 5.54
N PHE A 67 7.15 -21.13 6.83
CA PHE A 67 6.80 -19.80 7.34
C PHE A 67 7.67 -18.70 6.70
N VAL A 68 9.00 -18.88 6.73
CA VAL A 68 9.96 -17.94 6.12
C VAL A 68 9.69 -17.80 4.63
N ARG A 69 9.50 -18.91 3.92
CA ARG A 69 9.24 -18.88 2.47
C ARG A 69 7.97 -18.10 2.15
N ALA A 70 6.88 -18.36 2.88
CA ALA A 70 5.61 -17.68 2.67
C ALA A 70 5.72 -16.17 2.92
N LEU A 71 6.44 -15.75 3.97
CA LEU A 71 6.66 -14.34 4.25
C LEU A 71 7.51 -13.67 3.16
N VAL A 72 8.63 -14.28 2.77
CA VAL A 72 9.50 -13.74 1.72
C VAL A 72 8.75 -13.56 0.41
N ASP A 73 8.02 -14.59 -0.04
CA ASP A 73 7.23 -14.52 -1.29
C ASP A 73 6.16 -13.42 -1.20
N SER A 74 5.44 -13.33 -0.07
CA SER A 74 4.40 -12.33 0.14
C SER A 74 4.92 -10.90 0.27
N ILE A 75 6.06 -10.70 0.93
CA ILE A 75 6.74 -9.41 1.08
C ILE A 75 7.22 -8.95 -0.30
N TYR A 76 7.88 -9.83 -1.06
CA TYR A 76 8.40 -9.49 -2.38
C TYR A 76 7.29 -8.96 -3.31
N VAL A 77 6.19 -9.71 -3.44
CA VAL A 77 5.08 -9.34 -4.34
C VAL A 77 4.50 -7.98 -3.94
N ARG A 78 4.08 -7.83 -2.68
CA ARG A 78 3.41 -6.60 -2.23
C ARG A 78 4.34 -5.40 -2.22
N LEU A 79 5.59 -5.56 -1.77
CA LEU A 79 6.52 -4.44 -1.72
C LEU A 79 6.90 -3.98 -3.13
N SER A 80 7.06 -4.90 -4.08
CA SER A 80 7.30 -4.56 -5.49
C SER A 80 6.12 -3.77 -6.08
N GLU A 81 4.88 -4.20 -5.82
CA GLU A 81 3.68 -3.49 -6.28
C GLU A 81 3.57 -2.08 -5.69
N GLU A 82 3.81 -1.92 -4.39
CA GLU A 82 3.75 -0.59 -3.75
C GLU A 82 4.93 0.31 -4.18
N ALA A 83 6.11 -0.27 -4.44
CA ALA A 83 7.24 0.45 -5.00
C ALA A 83 7.00 0.90 -6.45
N GLU A 84 6.38 0.06 -7.29
CA GLU A 84 5.99 0.43 -8.67
C GLU A 84 5.03 1.62 -8.65
N LYS A 85 4.00 1.61 -7.77
CA LYS A 85 3.08 2.74 -7.59
C LYS A 85 3.80 4.02 -7.17
N ALA A 86 4.77 3.92 -6.27
CA ALA A 86 5.55 5.08 -5.80
C ALA A 86 6.40 5.69 -6.92
N LEU A 87 7.05 4.84 -7.73
CA LEU A 87 7.85 5.28 -8.89
C LEU A 87 6.97 5.87 -9.99
N LEU A 88 5.81 5.26 -10.26
CA LEU A 88 4.83 5.80 -11.21
C LEU A 88 4.32 7.18 -10.79
N TYR A 89 4.15 7.42 -9.49
CA TYR A 89 3.75 8.73 -8.96
C TYR A 89 4.82 9.81 -9.16
N GLN A 90 6.12 9.46 -9.16
CA GLN A 90 7.18 10.41 -9.47
C GLN A 90 7.09 10.96 -10.90
N GLY A 91 6.56 10.16 -11.84
CA GLY A 91 6.26 10.60 -13.21
C GLY A 91 7.47 10.67 -14.16
N ASP A 92 8.66 10.30 -13.71
CA ASP A 92 9.91 10.46 -14.48
C ASP A 92 10.24 9.28 -15.41
N ARG A 93 9.45 8.20 -15.41
CA ARG A 93 9.78 6.91 -16.04
C ARG A 93 8.56 6.22 -16.64
N SER A 94 8.80 5.32 -17.59
CA SER A 94 7.74 4.46 -18.15
C SER A 94 7.25 3.42 -17.12
N PRO A 95 6.01 2.90 -17.27
CA PRO A 95 5.50 1.82 -16.40
C PRO A 95 6.41 0.59 -16.36
N GLU A 96 7.00 0.22 -17.50
CA GLU A 96 7.91 -0.92 -17.61
C GLU A 96 9.21 -0.70 -16.83
N GLU A 97 9.79 0.51 -16.92
CA GLU A 97 10.97 0.88 -16.14
C GLU A 97 10.68 0.90 -14.64
N CYS A 98 9.55 1.48 -14.24
CA CYS A 98 9.12 1.50 -12.83
C CYS A 98 8.98 0.08 -12.28
N ARG A 99 8.39 -0.83 -13.04
CA ARG A 99 8.25 -2.24 -12.64
C ARG A 99 9.59 -2.94 -12.48
N SER A 100 10.51 -2.78 -13.44
CA SER A 100 11.84 -3.40 -13.36
C SER A 100 12.60 -2.91 -12.14
N ILE A 101 12.64 -1.59 -11.92
CA ILE A 101 13.31 -0.97 -10.78
C ILE A 101 12.69 -1.44 -9.46
N ALA A 102 11.37 -1.50 -9.38
CA ALA A 102 10.67 -1.95 -8.18
C ALA A 102 11.02 -3.41 -7.83
N GLN A 103 11.05 -4.30 -8.82
CA GLN A 103 11.38 -5.71 -8.62
C GLN A 103 12.84 -5.91 -8.24
N GLU A 104 13.76 -5.20 -8.88
CA GLU A 104 15.20 -5.28 -8.58
C GLU A 104 15.56 -4.71 -7.21
N SER A 105 14.89 -3.64 -6.78
CA SER A 105 15.18 -2.97 -5.49
C SER A 105 14.69 -3.74 -4.27
N VAL A 106 13.81 -4.73 -4.46
CA VAL A 106 13.18 -5.52 -3.39
C VAL A 106 13.88 -6.87 -3.17
N LEU A 107 14.75 -7.29 -4.10
CA LEU A 107 15.61 -8.50 -3.99
C LEU A 107 16.87 -8.24 -3.16
#